data_AF-A0A3E2MSV6-F1
#
_entry.id   AF-A0A3E2MSV6-F1
#
_cell.length_a   1.000
_cell.length_b   1.000
_cell.length_c   1.000
_cell.angle_alpha   90.00
_cell.angle_beta   90.00
_cell.angle_gamma   90.00
#
_symmetry.space_group_name_H-M   'P 1'
#
loop_
_entity.id
_entity.type
_entity.pdbx_description
1 polymer ?
#
loop_
_entity_poly.entity_id
_entity_poly.type
_entity_poly.pdbx_seq_one_letter_code
_entity_poly.pdbx_strand_id
1 'polypeptide(L)'
;MRTAVVRVNVDPAGSLTAAQLRAGMAALRTRADETGAGVVDNDLESRPVGRREVELLIAGDDVDEAKAAAIELCAGAFRVRPVVGVVTFISRGTDDDAHGVLSAFGLVGEILREPGDDGYDIVYVTLREADLERVPESRIHTALEASLNCEVHIRTG
;
A
#
# COMPACT_ATOMS: atom_id res chain seq x y z
N MET A 1 0.03 -5.62 -9.67
CA MET A 1 -0.46 -4.36 -9.08
C MET A 1 -0.25 -4.32 -7.56
N ARG A 2 0.48 -3.30 -7.06
CA ARG A 2 0.66 -3.05 -5.62
C ARG A 2 -0.65 -2.62 -4.97
N THR A 3 -0.69 -2.65 -3.64
CA THR A 3 -1.84 -2.17 -2.87
C THR A 3 -1.40 -1.07 -1.92
N ALA A 4 -1.89 0.15 -2.15
CA ALA A 4 -1.74 1.27 -1.25
C ALA A 4 -2.66 1.10 -0.04
N VAL A 5 -2.12 1.31 1.15
CA VAL A 5 -2.86 1.53 2.39
C VAL A 5 -2.94 3.03 2.60
N VAL A 6 -4.13 3.60 2.41
CA VAL A 6 -4.38 5.02 2.60
C VAL A 6 -5.08 5.21 3.94
N ARG A 7 -4.40 5.90 4.87
CA ARG A 7 -5.01 6.33 6.13
C ARG A 7 -5.80 7.62 5.93
N VAL A 8 -7.03 7.64 6.40
CA VAL A 8 -7.91 8.81 6.28
C VAL A 8 -8.59 9.10 7.61
N ASN A 9 -8.33 10.27 8.19
CA ASN A 9 -9.10 10.75 9.33
C ASN A 9 -10.45 11.26 8.83
N VAL A 10 -11.52 10.61 9.27
CA VAL A 10 -12.90 10.90 8.84
C VAL A 10 -13.65 11.83 9.79
N ASP A 11 -13.07 12.19 10.93
CA ASP A 11 -13.69 13.13 11.87
C ASP A 11 -12.66 14.00 12.60
N PRO A 12 -11.84 14.78 11.86
CA PRO A 12 -10.78 15.59 12.46
C PRO A 12 -11.32 16.63 13.45
N ALA A 13 -12.58 17.04 13.32
CA ALA A 13 -13.25 18.00 14.20
C ALA A 13 -13.99 17.37 15.38
N GLY A 14 -14.18 16.05 15.41
CA GLY A 14 -14.91 15.36 16.48
C GLY A 14 -16.42 15.58 16.50
N SER A 15 -16.97 15.90 15.34
CA SER A 15 -18.37 16.29 15.18
C SER A 15 -19.31 15.09 15.01
N LEU A 16 -18.78 13.91 14.69
CA LEU A 16 -19.59 12.72 14.43
C LEU A 16 -19.95 12.00 15.73
N THR A 17 -21.24 11.70 15.85
CA THR A 17 -21.77 10.81 16.89
C THR A 17 -21.43 9.36 16.60
N ALA A 18 -21.49 8.50 17.62
CA ALA A 18 -21.32 7.05 17.46
C ALA A 18 -22.23 6.45 16.37
N ALA A 19 -23.50 6.85 16.32
CA ALA A 19 -24.43 6.37 15.31
C ALA A 19 -24.02 6.80 13.88
N GLN A 20 -23.52 8.03 13.72
CA GLN A 20 -23.00 8.51 12.43
C GLN A 20 -21.71 7.80 12.02
N LEU A 21 -20.81 7.49 12.97
CA LEU A 21 -19.60 6.71 12.69
C LEU A 21 -19.93 5.30 12.19
N ARG A 22 -20.87 4.60 12.85
CA ARG A 22 -21.33 3.28 12.40
C ARG A 22 -21.98 3.32 11.03
N ALA A 23 -22.88 4.27 10.81
CA ALA A 23 -23.56 4.43 9.53
C ALA A 23 -22.55 4.77 8.41
N GLY A 24 -21.59 5.64 8.70
CA GLY A 24 -20.50 5.98 7.79
C GLY A 24 -19.61 4.79 7.45
N MET A 25 -19.21 3.97 8.42
CA MET A 25 -18.44 2.74 8.17
C MET A 25 -19.22 1.74 7.32
N ALA A 26 -20.50 1.53 7.59
CA ALA A 26 -21.34 0.65 6.78
C ALA A 26 -21.43 1.15 5.32
N ALA A 27 -21.67 2.45 5.12
CA ALA A 27 -21.72 3.07 3.80
C ALA A 27 -20.36 3.04 3.08
N LEU A 28 -19.25 3.21 3.82
CA LEU A 28 -17.90 3.14 3.27
C LEU A 28 -17.62 1.75 2.72
N ARG A 29 -17.96 0.68 3.46
CA ARG A 29 -17.76 -0.70 3.01
C ARG A 29 -18.52 -0.98 1.71
N THR A 30 -19.80 -0.62 1.64
CA THR A 30 -20.59 -0.79 0.41
C THR A 30 -19.95 -0.08 -0.78
N ARG A 31 -19.52 1.17 -0.61
CA ARG A 31 -18.86 1.94 -1.68
C ARG A 31 -17.50 1.37 -2.06
N ALA A 32 -16.73 0.93 -1.09
CA ALA A 32 -15.42 0.32 -1.32
C ALA A 32 -15.58 -0.96 -2.15
N ASP A 33 -16.54 -1.83 -1.79
CA ASP A 33 -16.87 -3.04 -2.55
C ASP A 33 -17.26 -2.73 -4.01
N GLU A 34 -18.07 -1.70 -4.24
CA GLU A 34 -18.46 -1.24 -5.59
C GLU A 34 -17.28 -0.75 -6.45
N THR A 35 -16.23 -0.23 -5.80
CA THR A 35 -15.02 0.30 -6.47
C THR A 35 -13.85 -0.69 -6.48
N GLY A 36 -14.01 -1.87 -5.87
CA GLY A 36 -12.95 -2.86 -5.71
C GLY A 36 -11.87 -2.47 -4.68
N ALA A 37 -12.11 -1.44 -3.88
CA ALA A 37 -11.25 -1.08 -2.76
C ALA A 37 -11.56 -1.95 -1.53
N GLY A 38 -10.55 -2.22 -0.70
CA GLY A 38 -10.74 -2.87 0.60
C GLY A 38 -10.84 -1.85 1.74
N VAL A 39 -11.50 -2.23 2.83
CA VAL A 39 -11.54 -1.47 4.08
C VAL A 39 -11.05 -2.36 5.21
N VAL A 40 -10.05 -1.92 5.96
CA VAL A 40 -9.62 -2.62 7.18
C VAL A 40 -10.63 -2.31 8.29
N ASP A 41 -11.07 -3.34 9.01
CA ASP A 41 -12.02 -3.14 10.09
C ASP A 41 -11.37 -2.35 11.24
N ASN A 42 -12.06 -1.33 11.71
CA ASN A 42 -11.59 -0.46 12.79
C ASN A 42 -12.77 0.06 13.60
N ASP A 43 -12.64 0.01 14.92
CA ASP A 43 -13.61 0.60 15.83
C ASP A 43 -13.31 2.09 16.00
N LEU A 44 -13.96 2.92 15.19
CA LEU A 44 -13.82 4.38 15.25
C LEU A 44 -14.41 4.98 16.54
N GLU A 45 -15.36 4.31 17.19
CA GLU A 45 -16.05 4.86 18.37
C GLU A 45 -15.12 4.92 19.58
N SER A 46 -14.27 3.90 19.74
CA SER A 46 -13.27 3.85 20.82
C SER A 46 -12.02 4.71 20.56
N ARG A 47 -11.88 5.26 19.35
CA ARG A 47 -10.73 6.11 18.99
C ARG A 47 -10.93 7.56 19.46
N PRO A 48 -9.85 8.22 19.95
CA PRO A 48 -9.88 9.65 20.18
C PRO A 48 -10.25 10.43 18.92
N VAL A 49 -10.95 11.55 19.07
CA VAL A 49 -11.45 12.41 17.97
C VAL A 49 -10.40 12.68 16.88
N GLY A 50 -9.15 13.01 17.23
CA GLY A 50 -8.08 13.27 16.26
C GLY A 50 -7.46 12.03 15.60
N ARG A 51 -7.92 10.82 15.94
CA ARG A 51 -7.40 9.52 15.47
C ARG A 51 -8.50 8.57 15.01
N ARG A 52 -9.66 9.11 14.65
CA ARG A 52 -10.75 8.38 13.99
C ARG A 52 -10.37 8.15 12.53
N GLU A 53 -9.41 7.26 12.33
CA GLU A 53 -8.81 6.97 11.04
C GLU A 53 -9.36 5.67 10.45
N VAL A 54 -9.71 5.69 9.17
CA VAL A 54 -9.98 4.47 8.40
C VAL A 54 -8.74 4.13 7.57
N GLU A 55 -8.56 2.84 7.32
CA GLU A 55 -7.50 2.32 6.46
C GLU A 55 -8.14 1.70 5.21
N LEU A 56 -7.87 2.30 4.05
CA LEU A 56 -8.36 1.86 2.76
C LEU A 56 -7.26 1.14 1.98
N LEU A 57 -7.61 0.01 1.38
CA LEU A 57 -6.74 -0.79 0.52
C LEU A 57 -7.10 -0.49 -0.94
N ILE A 58 -6.27 0.27 -1.62
CA ILE A 58 -6.52 0.70 -3.00
C ILE A 58 -5.44 0.08 -3.88
N ALA A 59 -5.87 -0.65 -4.91
CA ALA A 59 -4.94 -1.24 -5.86
C ALA A 59 -4.41 -0.16 -6.81
N GLY A 60 -3.09 -0.13 -6.99
CA GLY A 60 -2.40 0.90 -7.75
C GLY A 60 -1.06 1.27 -7.12
N ASP A 61 -0.28 2.04 -7.86
CA ASP A 61 1.06 2.52 -7.54
C ASP A 61 1.16 4.05 -7.52
N ASP A 62 0.22 4.76 -8.14
CA ASP A 62 0.09 6.22 -8.03
C ASP A 62 -0.49 6.62 -6.67
N VAL A 63 0.34 7.31 -5.89
CA VAL A 63 -0.03 7.78 -4.55
C VAL A 63 -1.12 8.83 -4.60
N ASP A 64 -1.09 9.76 -5.56
CA ASP A 64 -2.02 10.88 -5.60
C ASP A 64 -3.40 10.44 -6.11
N GLU A 65 -3.45 9.51 -7.06
CA GLU A 65 -4.70 8.83 -7.46
C GLU A 65 -5.30 8.05 -6.29
N ALA A 66 -4.48 7.27 -5.56
CA ALA A 66 -4.95 6.54 -4.38
C ALA A 66 -5.50 7.46 -3.29
N LYS A 67 -4.85 8.61 -3.04
CA LYS A 67 -5.35 9.62 -2.10
C LYS A 67 -6.68 10.22 -2.55
N ALA A 68 -6.80 10.57 -3.83
CA ALA A 68 -8.03 11.15 -4.37
C ALA A 68 -9.21 10.18 -4.23
N ALA A 69 -9.02 8.92 -4.63
CA ALA A 69 -10.03 7.88 -4.49
C ALA A 69 -10.43 7.66 -3.02
N ALA A 70 -9.47 7.63 -2.10
CA ALA A 70 -9.73 7.50 -0.68
C ALA A 70 -10.55 8.67 -0.10
N ILE A 71 -10.23 9.90 -0.49
CA ILE A 71 -10.99 11.09 -0.09
C ILE A 71 -12.42 11.00 -0.58
N GLU A 72 -12.64 10.65 -1.84
CA GLU A 72 -13.98 10.57 -2.43
C GLU A 72 -14.85 9.52 -1.74
N LEU A 73 -14.29 8.33 -1.49
CA LEU A 73 -14.97 7.26 -0.76
C LEU A 73 -15.37 7.72 0.65
N CYS A 74 -14.42 8.27 1.42
CA CYS A 74 -14.67 8.73 2.79
C CYS A 74 -15.65 9.91 2.85
N ALA A 75 -15.50 10.90 1.97
CA ALA A 75 -16.39 12.07 1.93
C ALA A 75 -17.83 11.65 1.59
N GLY A 76 -18.00 10.72 0.64
CA GLY A 76 -19.30 10.17 0.27
C GLY A 76 -19.97 9.36 1.39
N ALA A 77 -19.18 8.61 2.17
CA ALA A 77 -19.66 7.75 3.24
C ALA A 77 -20.02 8.54 4.52
N PHE A 78 -19.13 9.43 4.97
CA PHE A 78 -19.28 10.14 6.25
C PHE A 78 -19.91 11.52 6.11
N ARG A 79 -20.04 12.06 4.90
CA ARG A 79 -20.57 13.42 4.62
C ARG A 79 -19.79 14.53 5.34
N VAL A 80 -18.48 14.33 5.45
CA VAL A 80 -17.51 15.24 6.08
C VAL A 80 -16.41 15.62 5.09
N ARG A 81 -15.49 16.48 5.54
CA ARG A 81 -14.21 16.73 4.87
C ARG A 81 -13.13 15.85 5.51
N PRO A 82 -12.85 14.66 4.97
CA PRO A 82 -11.79 13.82 5.50
C PRO A 82 -10.42 14.44 5.28
N VAL A 83 -9.45 14.06 6.10
CA VAL A 83 -8.05 14.46 5.97
C VAL A 83 -7.20 13.20 5.75
N VAL A 84 -6.47 13.18 4.65
CA VAL A 84 -5.55 12.09 4.31
C VAL A 84 -4.30 12.17 5.17
N GLY A 85 -3.92 11.03 5.74
CA GLY A 85 -2.66 10.84 6.44
C GLY A 85 -1.58 10.25 5.54
N VAL A 86 -0.77 9.37 6.11
CA VAL A 86 0.30 8.69 5.37
C VAL A 86 -0.29 7.65 4.42
N VAL A 87 0.28 7.55 3.22
CA VAL A 87 0.06 6.44 2.30
C VAL A 87 1.26 5.51 2.40
N THR A 88 0.99 4.24 2.68
CA THR A 88 1.99 3.16 2.66
C THR A 88 1.59 2.11 1.63
N PHE A 89 2.45 1.15 1.32
CA PHE A 89 2.12 0.02 0.45
C PHE A 89 2.26 -1.29 1.23
N ILE A 90 1.34 -2.23 0.99
CA ILE A 90 1.46 -3.59 1.53
C ILE A 90 2.51 -4.33 0.72
N SER A 91 3.47 -4.94 1.41
CA SER A 91 4.36 -5.94 0.81
C SER A 91 3.80 -7.33 1.05
N ARG A 92 3.56 -8.09 -0.02
CA ARG A 92 3.03 -9.46 0.02
C ARG A 92 4.04 -10.51 -0.45
N GLY A 93 5.29 -10.12 -0.67
CA GLY A 93 6.31 -11.02 -1.20
C GLY A 93 6.26 -11.23 -2.71
N THR A 94 5.44 -10.44 -3.42
CA THR A 94 5.09 -10.66 -4.83
C THR A 94 6.04 -9.97 -5.79
N ASP A 95 5.99 -10.35 -7.07
CA ASP A 95 6.83 -9.69 -8.09
C ASP A 95 6.46 -8.21 -8.27
N ASP A 96 5.22 -7.83 -7.95
CA ASP A 96 4.80 -6.43 -7.87
C ASP A 96 5.55 -5.65 -6.78
N ASP A 97 5.90 -6.32 -5.68
CA ASP A 97 6.69 -5.72 -4.61
C ASP A 97 8.14 -5.53 -5.08
N ALA A 98 8.69 -6.49 -5.83
CA ALA A 98 10.00 -6.35 -6.47
C ALA A 98 10.03 -5.16 -7.43
N HIS A 99 9.06 -5.08 -8.35
CA HIS A 99 8.94 -3.94 -9.26
C HIS A 99 8.72 -2.61 -8.54
N GLY A 100 7.98 -2.62 -7.42
CA GLY A 100 7.80 -1.46 -6.56
C GLY A 100 9.10 -0.95 -5.95
N VAL A 101 9.95 -1.86 -5.46
CA VAL A 101 11.29 -1.53 -4.94
C VAL A 101 12.17 -0.96 -6.06
N LEU A 102 12.22 -1.63 -7.21
CA LEU A 102 13.03 -1.17 -8.35
C LEU A 102 12.61 0.24 -8.80
N SER A 103 11.31 0.47 -8.94
CA SER A 103 10.77 1.77 -9.34
C SER A 103 11.10 2.88 -8.33
N ALA A 104 11.14 2.57 -7.03
CA ALA A 104 11.54 3.52 -5.99
C ALA A 104 13.01 3.96 -6.09
N PHE A 105 13.87 3.11 -6.67
CA PHE A 105 15.25 3.46 -7.04
C PHE A 105 15.37 4.06 -8.45
N GLY A 106 14.27 4.17 -9.20
CA GLY A 106 14.27 4.59 -10.60
C GLY A 106 14.83 3.54 -11.55
N LEU A 107 14.73 2.26 -11.19
CA LEU A 107 15.28 1.12 -11.92
C LEU A 107 14.19 0.30 -12.60
N VAL A 108 14.58 -0.38 -13.67
CA VAL A 108 13.77 -1.39 -14.36
C VAL A 108 14.59 -2.67 -14.44
N GLY A 109 13.97 -3.81 -14.14
CA GLY A 109 14.63 -5.10 -14.14
C GLY A 109 13.69 -6.24 -14.49
N GLU A 110 14.27 -7.36 -14.90
CA GLU A 110 13.54 -8.61 -15.12
C GLU A 110 13.51 -9.43 -13.83
N ILE A 111 12.34 -9.97 -13.51
CA ILE A 111 12.12 -10.79 -12.30
C ILE A 111 11.86 -12.22 -12.73
N LEU A 112 12.65 -13.15 -12.18
CA LEU A 112 12.42 -14.59 -12.30
C LEU A 112 12.30 -15.18 -10.89
N ARG A 113 11.23 -15.94 -10.67
CA ARG A 113 10.94 -16.59 -9.39
C ARG A 113 10.98 -18.10 -9.55
N GLU A 114 11.73 -18.76 -8.68
CA GLU A 114 11.86 -20.22 -8.63
C GLU A 114 11.50 -20.73 -7.23
N PRO A 115 10.81 -21.86 -7.07
CA PRO A 115 10.61 -22.46 -5.76
C PRO A 115 11.95 -22.89 -5.16
N GLY A 116 12.25 -22.48 -3.93
CA GLY A 116 13.42 -22.93 -3.19
C GLY A 116 13.16 -24.21 -2.37
N ASP A 117 14.23 -24.80 -1.86
CA ASP A 117 14.19 -26.11 -1.20
C ASP A 117 13.56 -26.06 0.21
N ASP A 118 13.53 -24.89 0.86
CA ASP A 118 13.01 -24.70 2.22
C ASP A 118 11.54 -24.21 2.25
N GLY A 119 10.83 -24.29 1.12
CA GLY A 119 9.44 -23.85 1.01
C GLY A 119 9.27 -22.34 0.86
N TYR A 120 10.36 -21.62 0.60
CA TYR A 120 10.37 -20.21 0.19
C TYR A 120 10.87 -20.10 -1.24
N ASP A 121 10.38 -19.13 -2.00
CA ASP A 121 10.89 -18.87 -3.34
C ASP A 121 12.29 -18.23 -3.29
N ILE A 122 13.06 -18.41 -4.36
CA ILE A 122 14.27 -17.65 -4.67
C ILE A 122 13.93 -16.71 -5.82
N VAL A 123 14.25 -15.43 -5.66
CA VAL A 123 13.98 -14.40 -6.67
C VAL A 123 15.28 -13.92 -7.29
N TYR A 124 15.38 -14.07 -8.61
CA TYR A 124 16.46 -13.53 -9.42
C TYR A 124 16.01 -12.21 -10.07
N VAL A 125 16.81 -11.17 -9.87
CA VAL A 125 16.55 -9.84 -10.42
C VAL A 125 17.69 -9.47 -11.37
N THR A 126 17.38 -9.33 -12.65
CA THR A 126 18.36 -8.94 -13.67
C THR A 126 18.27 -7.44 -13.93
N LEU A 127 19.36 -6.73 -13.69
CA LEU A 127 19.49 -5.27 -13.84
C LEU A 127 20.57 -4.92 -14.87
N ARG A 128 20.49 -3.71 -15.42
CA ARG A 128 21.55 -3.19 -16.29
C ARG A 128 22.77 -2.83 -15.46
N GLU A 129 23.96 -3.09 -16.00
CA GLU A 129 25.22 -2.76 -15.33
C GLU A 129 25.32 -1.25 -15.02
N ALA A 130 24.91 -0.39 -15.94
CA ALA A 130 24.90 1.07 -15.75
C ALA A 130 24.01 1.56 -14.59
N ASP A 131 22.99 0.78 -14.22
CA ASP A 131 22.12 1.13 -13.09
C ASP A 131 22.82 0.84 -11.75
N LEU A 132 23.63 -0.23 -11.68
CA LEU A 132 24.42 -0.59 -10.51
C LEU A 132 25.60 0.37 -10.26
N GLU A 133 26.06 1.08 -11.29
CA GLU A 133 27.02 2.18 -11.13
C GLU A 133 26.41 3.39 -10.40
N ARG A 134 25.10 3.61 -10.56
CA ARG A 134 24.37 4.74 -9.96
C ARG A 134 23.83 4.42 -8.58
N VAL A 135 23.32 3.20 -8.39
CA VAL A 135 22.69 2.76 -7.14
C VAL A 135 23.44 1.53 -6.64
N PRO A 136 24.03 1.56 -5.43
CA PRO A 136 24.77 0.42 -4.91
C PRO A 136 23.91 -0.85 -4.84
N GLU A 137 24.42 -1.94 -5.40
CA GLU A 137 23.75 -3.25 -5.41
C GLU A 137 23.25 -3.66 -4.02
N SER A 138 24.06 -3.47 -2.98
CA SER A 138 23.71 -3.83 -1.60
C SER A 138 22.45 -3.13 -1.08
N ARG A 139 22.18 -1.89 -1.52
CA ARG A 139 20.95 -1.16 -1.13
C ARG A 139 19.72 -1.74 -1.82
N ILE A 140 19.86 -2.11 -3.08
CA ILE A 140 18.79 -2.73 -3.86
C ILE A 140 18.48 -4.10 -3.28
N HIS A 141 19.52 -4.89 -3.02
CA HIS A 141 19.43 -6.22 -2.44
C HIS A 141 18.73 -6.21 -1.08
N THR A 142 19.17 -5.35 -0.15
CA THR A 142 18.53 -5.22 1.18
C THR A 142 17.06 -4.81 1.07
N ALA A 143 16.72 -3.89 0.17
CA ALA A 143 15.34 -3.45 -0.01
C ALA A 143 14.45 -4.56 -0.61
N LEU A 144 14.98 -5.32 -1.57
CA LEU A 144 14.30 -6.46 -2.18
C LEU A 144 14.07 -7.57 -1.16
N GLU A 145 15.08 -8.00 -0.40
CA GLU A 145 14.92 -9.03 0.63
C GLU A 145 13.89 -8.62 1.70
N ALA A 146 13.94 -7.36 2.16
CA ALA A 146 12.98 -6.86 3.14
C ALA A 146 11.55 -6.81 2.60
N SER A 147 11.36 -6.51 1.31
CA SER A 147 10.04 -6.45 0.68
C SER A 147 9.53 -7.84 0.34
N LEU A 148 10.39 -8.71 -0.17
CA LEU A 148 10.01 -10.02 -0.69
C LEU A 148 9.93 -11.09 0.40
N ASN A 149 10.65 -10.90 1.51
CA ASN A 149 10.79 -11.85 2.60
C ASN A 149 11.24 -13.24 2.10
N CYS A 150 12.15 -13.24 1.12
CA CYS A 150 12.71 -14.43 0.50
C CYS A 150 14.15 -14.16 0.05
N GLU A 151 14.87 -15.20 -0.36
CA GLU A 151 16.23 -15.05 -0.90
C GLU A 151 16.20 -14.31 -2.24
N VAL A 152 17.14 -13.38 -2.42
CA VAL A 152 17.26 -12.56 -3.63
C VAL A 152 18.68 -12.63 -4.20
N HIS A 153 18.78 -12.85 -5.50
CA HIS A 153 20.03 -12.75 -6.25
C HIS A 153 19.93 -11.69 -7.34
N ILE A 154 20.84 -10.72 -7.30
CA ILE A 154 20.96 -9.71 -8.35
C ILE A 154 21.93 -10.23 -9.42
N ARG A 155 21.54 -10.10 -10.68
CA ARG A 155 22.35 -10.45 -11.86
C ARG A 155 22.44 -9.22 -12.77
N THR A 156 23.48 -9.16 -13.58
CA THR A 156 23.58 -8.19 -14.67
C THR A 156 23.19 -8.84 -16.00
N GLY A 157 22.49 -8.08 -16.85
CA GLY A 157 22.03 -8.53 -18.18
C GLY A 157 21.72 -7.40 -19.13
#